data_AF-A0A3N9UIL8-F1
#
_entry.id   AF-A0A3N9UIL8-F1
#
_cell.length_a   1.000
_cell.length_b   1.000
_cell.length_c   1.000
_cell.angle_alpha   90.00
_cell.angle_beta   90.00
_cell.angle_gamma   90.00
#
_symmetry.space_group_name_H-M   'P 1'
#
loop_
_entity.id
_entity.type
_entity.pdbx_description
1 polymer ?
#
loop_
_entity_poly.entity_id
_entity_poly.type
_entity_poly.pdbx_seq_one_letter_code
_entity_poly.pdbx_strand_id
1 'polypeptide(L)' 'MNKAKVVMFIFALAAILSMMSIGYAIAAESILGAIAGVVALCVIMMTGFKMKRKFREQGLL' A
#
# COMPACT_ATOMS: atom_id res chain seq x y z
N MET A 1 -7.46 10.20 -20.24
CA MET A 1 -7.08 10.12 -18.81
C MET A 1 -6.16 8.92 -18.63
N ASN A 2 -4.87 9.15 -18.33
CA ASN A 2 -3.81 8.13 -18.37
C ASN A 2 -4.10 6.99 -17.39
N LYS A 3 -4.27 5.77 -17.92
CA LYS A 3 -4.59 4.55 -17.16
C LYS A 3 -3.64 4.32 -15.98
N ALA A 4 -2.37 4.73 -16.10
CA ALA A 4 -1.39 4.70 -15.02
C ALA A 4 -1.76 5.53 -13.78
N LYS A 5 -2.35 6.72 -13.96
CA LYS A 5 -2.78 7.55 -12.81
C LYS A 5 -3.88 6.86 -12.03
N VAL A 6 -4.79 6.17 -12.71
CA VAL A 6 -5.88 5.41 -12.08
C VAL A 6 -5.32 4.20 -11.32
N VAL A 7 -4.37 3.46 -11.90
CA VAL A 7 -3.73 2.32 -11.21
C VAL A 7 -2.95 2.76 -9.97
N MET A 8 -2.24 3.90 -10.05
CA MET A 8 -1.56 4.51 -8.89
C MET A 8 -2.54 4.98 -7.82
N PHE A 9 -3.70 5.52 -8.22
CA PHE A 9 -4.75 5.93 -7.29
C PHE A 9 -5.36 4.73 -6.54
N ILE A 10 -5.60 3.60 -7.22
CA ILE A 10 -6.06 2.36 -6.57
C ILE A 10 -5.01 1.84 -5.57
N PHE A 11 -3.73 1.91 -5.94
CA PHE A 11 -2.65 1.52 -5.02
C PHE A 11 -2.57 2.42 -3.78
N ALA A 12 -2.79 3.73 -3.94
CA ALA A 12 -2.87 4.66 -2.82
C ALA A 12 -4.08 4.35 -1.91
N LEU A 13 -5.22 4.02 -2.51
CA LEU A 13 -6.43 3.62 -1.78
C LEU A 13 -6.23 2.32 -0.99
N ALA A 14 -5.56 1.33 -1.60
CA ALA A 14 -5.18 0.08 -0.94
C ALA A 14 -4.18 0.30 0.22
N ALA A 15 -3.24 1.25 0.06
CA ALA A 15 -2.31 1.61 1.13
C ALA A 15 -3.02 2.27 2.32
N ILE A 16 -4.01 3.16 2.08
CA ILE A 16 -4.81 3.79 3.13
C ILE A 16 -5.64 2.74 3.89
N LEU A 17 -6.28 1.81 3.17
CA LEU A 17 -7.02 0.70 3.77
C LEU A 17 -6.12 -0.18 4.64
N SER A 18 -4.90 -0.47 4.18
CA SER A 18 -3.94 -1.23 4.98
C SER A 18 -3.44 -0.46 6.19
N MET A 19 -3.32 0.87 6.12
CA MET A 19 -2.92 1.68 7.26
C MET A 19 -4.03 1.73 8.33
N MET A 20 -5.29 1.78 7.90
CA MET A 20 -6.45 1.69 8.80
C MET A 20 -6.56 0.32 9.50
N SER A 21 -6.33 -0.79 8.79
CA SER A 21 -6.38 -2.12 9.40
C SER A 21 -5.31 -2.32 10.47
N ILE A 22 -4.17 -1.65 10.34
CA ILE A 22 -3.09 -1.69 11.33
C ILE A 22 -3.48 -0.92 12.59
N GLY A 23 -4.09 0.26 12.43
CA GLY A 23 -4.64 1.02 13.56
C GLY A 23 -5.67 0.22 14.36
N TYR A 24 -6.54 -0.53 13.66
CA TYR A 24 -7.51 -1.41 14.30
C TYR A 24 -6.84 -2.60 15.02
N ALA A 25 -5.84 -3.22 14.41
CA ALA A 25 -5.12 -4.35 15.01
C ALA A 25 -4.30 -3.95 16.26
N ILE A 26 -3.75 -2.74 16.28
CA ILE A 26 -3.06 -2.18 17.45
C ILE A 26 -4.06 -1.84 18.56
N ALA A 27 -5.22 -1.26 18.22
CA ALA A 27 -6.28 -0.96 19.18
C ALA A 27 -6.87 -2.22 19.86
N ALA A 28 -6.77 -3.38 19.20
CA ALA A 28 -7.18 -4.67 19.75
C ALA A 28 -6.12 -5.34 20.67
N GLU A 29 -5.03 -4.63 21.02
CA GLU A 29 -3.93 -5.10 21.89
C GLU A 29 -3.32 -6.46 21.49
N SER A 30 -3.42 -6.82 20.21
CA SER A 30 -2.88 -8.08 19.72
C SER A 30 -1.49 -7.85 19.12
N ILE A 31 -0.44 -8.22 19.86
CA ILE A 31 0.97 -8.12 19.42
C ILE A 31 1.19 -8.84 18.08
N LEU A 32 0.53 -9.98 17.88
CA LEU A 32 0.55 -10.71 16.60
C LEU A 32 -0.13 -9.92 15.48
N GLY A 33 -1.24 -9.24 15.78
CA GLY A 33 -1.94 -8.36 14.83
C GLY A 33 -1.11 -7.14 14.41
N ALA A 34 -0.37 -6.55 15.36
CA ALA A 34 0.53 -5.44 15.07
C ALA A 34 1.70 -5.87 14.16
N ILE A 35 2.34 -7.01 14.43
CA ILE A 35 3.44 -7.53 13.60
C ILE A 35 2.95 -7.90 12.20
N ALA A 36 1.82 -8.62 12.09
CA ALA A 36 1.21 -8.95 10.81
C ALA A 36 0.84 -7.69 10.02
N GLY A 37 0.36 -6.67 10.71
CA GLY A 37 0.06 -5.36 10.17
C GLY A 37 1.28 -4.64 9.58
N VAL A 38 2.38 -4.56 10.33
CA VAL A 38 3.64 -3.95 9.86
C VAL A 38 4.17 -4.68 8.62
N VAL A 39 4.15 -6.01 8.62
CA VAL A 39 4.57 -6.82 7.47
C VAL A 39 3.68 -6.54 6.25
N ALA A 40 2.36 -6.48 6.43
CA ALA A 40 1.42 -6.14 5.35
C ALA A 40 1.69 -4.73 4.79
N LEU A 41 1.97 -3.75 5.65
CA LEU A 41 2.34 -2.39 5.22
C LEU A 41 3.63 -2.39 4.39
N CYS A 42 4.65 -3.11 4.84
CA CYS A 42 5.91 -3.25 4.11
C CYS A 42 5.69 -3.87 2.72
N VAL A 43 4.86 -4.91 2.62
CA VAL A 43 4.56 -5.57 1.34
C VAL A 43 3.81 -4.62 0.38
N ILE A 44 2.83 -3.87 0.88
CA ILE A 44 2.04 -2.93 0.07
C ILE A 44 2.88 -1.73 -0.37
N MET A 45 3.71 -1.17 0.51
CA MET A 45 4.65 -0.12 0.11
C MET A 45 5.64 -0.66 -0.93
N MET A 46 6.24 -1.84 -0.71
CA MET A 46 7.23 -2.39 -1.63
C MET A 46 6.64 -2.68 -3.03
N THR A 47 5.41 -3.19 -3.08
CA THR A 47 4.68 -3.39 -4.36
C THR A 47 4.26 -2.07 -5.01
N GLY A 48 3.82 -1.08 -4.22
CA GLY A 48 3.51 0.27 -4.70
C GLY A 48 4.72 0.99 -5.28
N PHE A 49 5.88 0.89 -4.63
CA PHE A 49 7.14 1.46 -5.13
C PHE A 49 7.63 0.78 -6.41
N LYS A 50 7.54 -0.56 -6.50
CA LYS A 50 7.85 -1.30 -7.74
C LYS A 50 6.95 -0.86 -8.90
N MET A 51 5.65 -0.73 -8.67
CA MET A 51 4.72 -0.27 -9.71
C MET A 51 4.96 1.20 -10.10
N LYS A 52 5.21 2.08 -9.12
CA LYS A 52 5.56 3.49 -9.39
C LYS A 52 6.83 3.62 -10.24
N ARG A 53 7.81 2.73 -10.04
CA ARG A 53 9.04 2.69 -10.85
C ARG A 53 8.73 2.21 -12.28
N LYS A 54 7.93 1.17 -12.43
CA LYS A 54 7.53 0.62 -13.73
C LYS A 54 6.73 1.63 -14.56
N PHE A 55 5.84 2.40 -13.93
CA PHE A 55 5.07 3.46 -14.62
C PHE A 55 5.93 4.66 -15.05
N ARG A 56 6.99 4.99 -14.30
CA ARG A 56 8.01 5.97 -14.72
C ARG A 56 8.84 5.46 -15.90
N GLU A 57 9.29 4.20 -15.86
CA GLU A 57 10.07 3.58 -16.95
C GLU A 57 9.26 3.48 -18.25
N GLN A 58 7.93 3.38 -18.17
CA GLN A 58 7.03 3.38 -19.32
C GLN A 58 6.63 4.79 -19.81
N GLY A 59 7.20 5.87 -19.26
CA GLY A 59 6.90 7.25 -19.67
C GLY A 59 5.46 7.70 -19.40
N LEU A 60 4.70 6.94 -18.58
CA LEU A 60 3.33 7.28 -18.19
C LEU A 60 3.28 8.20 -16.95
N LEU A 61 4.45 8.57 -16.40
CA LEU A 61 4.64 9.39 -15.19
C LEU A 61 5.91 10.24 -15.27
#